data_AF-A0A7J8YW40-F1
#
_entry.id   AF-A0A7J8YW40-F1
#
_cell.length_a   1.000
_cell.length_b   1.000
_cell.length_c   1.000
_cell.angle_alpha   90.00
_cell.angle_beta   90.00
_cell.angle_gamma   90.00
#
_symmetry.space_group_name_H-M   'P 1'
#
loop_
_entity.id
_entity.type
_entity.pdbx_description
1 polymer ?
#
loop_
_entity_poly.entity_id
_entity_poly.type
_entity_poly.pdbx_seq_one_letter_code
_entity_poly.pdbx_strand_id
1 'polypeptide(L)'
;MSTASSLCSSTQINGFGGGLGVLRTHVSQPKTLSFTRRRISTVVKATSRVDKFSKSDIIVSPSILSANFAKLGEQVKAVEVAGCDWIHVDVMDGRFVPNITIGPLVVDALRPVTDLPLDVHL
;
A
#
# COMPACT_ATOMS: atom_id res chain seq x y z
N MET A 1 -4.77 13.36 29.65
CA MET A 1 -5.40 14.68 29.72
C MET A 1 -6.03 14.94 28.37
N SER A 2 -7.36 14.81 28.30
CA SER A 2 -8.18 14.91 27.09
C SER A 2 -9.17 16.05 27.32
N THR A 3 -9.41 16.90 26.31
CA THR A 3 -10.72 17.56 26.08
C THR A 3 -10.72 18.31 24.75
N ALA A 4 -11.83 18.11 24.02
CA ALA A 4 -12.23 18.75 22.78
C ALA A 4 -13.24 19.88 23.03
N SER A 5 -13.44 20.79 22.05
CA SER A 5 -14.66 21.59 21.76
C SER A 5 -14.29 22.70 20.74
N SER A 6 -14.81 22.80 19.51
CA SER A 6 -16.20 22.96 19.01
C SER A 6 -16.70 24.42 19.01
N LEU A 7 -17.53 24.76 18.00
CA LEU A 7 -18.41 25.93 17.80
C LEU A 7 -17.81 27.08 16.96
N CYS A 8 -18.52 27.77 16.06
CA CYS A 8 -19.85 27.60 15.44
C CYS A 8 -19.95 28.72 14.39
N SER A 9 -20.53 28.43 13.22
CA SER A 9 -20.85 29.44 12.19
C SER A 9 -22.08 30.24 12.58
N SER A 10 -21.98 31.58 12.57
CA SER A 10 -23.15 32.47 12.72
C SER A 10 -23.43 33.20 11.40
N THR A 11 -24.47 32.77 10.70
CA THR A 11 -25.16 33.56 9.67
C THR A 11 -26.20 34.43 10.36
N GLN A 12 -26.09 35.76 10.21
CA GLN A 12 -27.21 36.66 10.49
C GLN A 12 -27.73 37.22 9.16
N ILE A 13 -28.98 36.86 8.87
CA ILE A 13 -29.87 37.56 7.95
C ILE A 13 -30.66 38.58 8.77
N ASN A 14 -30.74 39.82 8.29
CA ASN A 14 -31.81 40.76 8.66
C ASN A 14 -32.00 41.76 7.54
N GLY A 15 -33.21 41.80 6.98
CA GLY A 15 -33.67 42.89 6.12
C GLY A 15 -34.33 43.99 6.95
N PHE A 16 -34.32 45.23 6.43
CA PHE A 16 -35.42 46.21 6.35
C PHE A 16 -34.85 47.63 6.22
N GLY A 17 -35.31 48.37 5.21
CA GLY A 17 -35.41 49.83 5.25
C GLY A 17 -34.27 50.66 4.65
N GLY A 18 -34.54 51.23 3.47
CA GLY A 18 -34.27 52.64 3.14
C GLY A 18 -32.81 53.13 2.97
N GLY A 19 -32.50 53.60 1.76
CA GLY A 19 -31.43 54.59 1.55
C GLY A 19 -30.42 54.22 0.48
N LEU A 20 -30.47 54.94 -0.65
CA LEU A 20 -29.52 54.88 -1.75
C LEU A 20 -28.06 55.07 -1.29
N GLY A 21 -27.16 54.24 -1.82
CA GLY A 21 -25.72 54.45 -1.78
C GLY A 21 -24.98 53.34 -2.52
N VAL A 22 -24.98 53.37 -3.86
CA VAL A 22 -24.17 52.45 -4.67
C VAL A 22 -22.70 52.84 -4.51
N LEU A 23 -21.97 52.20 -3.58
CA LEU A 23 -20.52 52.32 -3.49
C LEU A 23 -19.89 51.21 -4.34
N ARG A 24 -19.50 51.54 -5.57
CA ARG A 24 -18.70 50.67 -6.45
C ARG A 24 -17.32 50.48 -5.81
N THR A 25 -17.14 49.41 -5.03
CA THR A 25 -15.81 48.99 -4.58
C THR A 25 -15.10 48.35 -5.77
N HIS A 26 -14.07 49.03 -6.26
CA HIS A 26 -13.19 48.52 -7.30
C HIS A 26 -12.43 47.31 -6.74
N VAL A 27 -12.88 46.10 -7.08
CA VAL A 27 -12.18 44.86 -6.71
C VAL A 27 -10.90 44.80 -7.55
N SER A 28 -9.76 45.14 -6.94
CA SER A 28 -8.45 44.90 -7.55
C SER A 28 -8.22 43.39 -7.66
N GLN A 29 -7.83 42.93 -8.84
CA GLN A 29 -7.53 41.52 -9.08
C GLN A 29 -6.41 41.05 -8.13
N PRO A 30 -6.51 39.83 -7.54
CA PRO A 30 -5.40 39.30 -6.76
C PRO A 30 -4.21 39.04 -7.68
N LYS A 31 -3.04 39.61 -7.33
CA LYS A 31 -1.78 39.30 -7.99
C LYS A 31 -1.51 37.80 -7.85
N THR A 32 -1.38 37.10 -8.97
CA THR A 32 -1.08 35.67 -9.03
C THR A 32 0.15 35.35 -8.19
N LEU A 33 -0.03 34.71 -7.03
CA LEU A 33 1.07 34.16 -6.25
C LEU A 33 1.57 32.92 -6.98
N SER A 34 2.71 33.02 -7.66
CA SER A 34 3.37 31.88 -8.27
C SER A 34 3.96 31.01 -7.17
N PHE A 35 3.18 30.03 -6.73
CA PHE A 35 3.66 28.98 -5.83
C PHE A 35 4.68 28.13 -6.59
N THR A 36 5.96 28.46 -6.47
CA THR A 36 7.02 27.63 -7.01
C THR A 36 7.11 26.38 -6.14
N ARG A 37 6.43 25.31 -6.56
CA ARG A 37 6.53 23.99 -5.94
C ARG A 37 7.97 23.53 -6.05
N ARG A 38 8.78 23.73 -5.00
CA ARG A 38 10.10 23.10 -4.89
C ARG A 38 9.87 21.60 -4.95
N ARG A 39 10.29 21.00 -6.06
CA ARG A 39 10.24 19.56 -6.29
C ARG A 39 11.39 18.97 -5.48
N ILE A 40 11.13 18.67 -4.21
CA ILE A 40 12.04 17.84 -3.41
C ILE A 40 11.89 16.43 -3.98
N SER A 41 12.84 16.02 -4.83
CA SER A 41 12.97 14.64 -5.25
C SER A 41 13.65 13.88 -4.12
N THR A 42 12.88 13.46 -3.12
CA THR A 42 13.38 12.51 -2.14
C THR A 42 13.55 11.17 -2.86
N VAL A 43 14.79 10.72 -3.04
CA VAL A 43 15.06 9.35 -3.49
C VAL A 43 14.74 8.44 -2.31
N VAL A 44 13.56 7.82 -2.35
CA VAL A 44 13.23 6.74 -1.42
C VAL A 44 14.03 5.52 -1.87
N LYS A 45 15.09 5.18 -1.13
CA LYS A 45 15.81 3.92 -1.35
C LYS A 45 14.95 2.78 -0.78
N ALA A 46 13.94 2.35 -1.54
CA ALA A 46 13.21 1.13 -1.22
C ALA A 46 14.22 -0.03 -1.35
N THR A 47 14.50 -0.72 -0.25
CA THR A 47 15.21 -2.01 -0.30
C THR A 47 14.14 -3.06 -0.10
N SER A 48 13.67 -3.61 -1.20
CA SER A 48 12.78 -4.77 -1.16
C SER A 48 13.61 -6.01 -0.81
N ARG A 49 12.99 -7.01 -0.17
CA ARG A 49 13.67 -8.27 0.18
C ARG A 49 14.26 -8.98 -1.04
N VAL A 50 13.74 -8.70 -2.23
CA VAL A 50 14.20 -9.27 -3.51
C VAL A 50 15.45 -8.57 -4.06
N ASP A 51 15.78 -7.36 -3.62
CA ASP A 51 16.94 -6.59 -4.11
C ASP A 51 18.29 -7.13 -3.60
N LYS A 52 18.27 -8.20 -2.81
CA LYS A 52 19.48 -8.87 -2.30
C LYS A 52 20.29 -9.54 -3.41
N PHE A 53 19.62 -9.97 -4.49
CA PHE A 53 20.22 -10.80 -5.53
C PHE A 53 20.50 -10.00 -6.81
N SER A 54 21.63 -10.29 -7.43
CA SER A 54 22.05 -9.80 -8.75
C SER A 54 21.59 -10.74 -9.86
N LYS A 55 21.62 -10.26 -11.12
CA LYS A 55 21.17 -11.04 -12.29
C LYS A 55 21.92 -12.37 -12.49
N SER A 56 23.16 -12.47 -12.02
CA SER A 56 24.00 -13.65 -12.15
C SER A 56 23.84 -14.66 -11.01
N ASP A 57 23.12 -14.29 -9.95
CA ASP A 57 22.95 -15.16 -8.80
C ASP A 57 21.96 -16.29 -9.10
N ILE A 58 22.25 -17.47 -8.57
CA ILE A 58 21.34 -18.62 -8.65
C ILE A 58 20.39 -18.52 -7.45
N ILE A 59 19.10 -18.44 -7.73
CA ILE A 59 18.04 -18.39 -6.72
C ILE A 59 17.39 -19.77 -6.64
N VAL A 60 17.29 -20.31 -5.43
CA VAL A 60 16.57 -21.56 -5.15
C VAL A 60 15.21 -21.22 -4.53
N SER A 61 14.14 -21.59 -5.25
CA SER A 61 12.75 -21.32 -4.86
C SER A 61 11.93 -22.63 -4.88
N PRO A 62 11.87 -23.38 -3.75
CA PRO A 62 11.11 -24.63 -3.69
C PRO A 62 9.61 -24.39 -3.80
N SER A 63 8.90 -25.21 -4.59
CA SER A 63 7.44 -25.14 -4.74
C SER A 63 6.71 -25.75 -3.54
N ILE A 64 5.76 -25.01 -2.98
CA ILE A 64 4.89 -25.51 -1.90
C ILE A 64 3.97 -26.63 -2.37
N LEU A 65 3.77 -26.82 -3.69
CA LEU A 65 2.92 -27.89 -4.21
C LEU A 65 3.48 -29.29 -3.92
N SER A 66 4.79 -29.39 -3.68
CA SER A 66 5.43 -30.64 -3.27
C SER A 66 5.40 -30.88 -1.75
N ALA A 67 4.91 -29.91 -0.97
CA ALA A 67 4.90 -29.98 0.48
C ALA A 67 3.76 -30.85 1.01
N ASN A 68 3.95 -31.39 2.22
CA ASN A 68 2.83 -31.92 2.99
C ASN A 68 1.98 -30.75 3.54
N PHE A 69 0.83 -30.50 2.92
CA PHE A 69 -0.07 -29.40 3.28
C PHE A 69 -0.58 -29.45 4.73
N ALA A 70 -0.70 -30.64 5.34
CA ALA A 70 -1.10 -30.77 6.74
C ALA A 70 -0.08 -30.16 7.71
N LYS A 71 1.15 -29.93 7.24
CA LYS A 71 2.28 -29.37 7.99
C LYS A 71 2.96 -28.24 7.22
N LEU A 72 2.22 -27.50 6.40
CA LEU A 72 2.79 -26.55 5.44
C LEU A 72 3.72 -25.53 6.11
N GLY A 73 3.33 -24.98 7.27
CA GLY A 73 4.17 -24.02 7.99
C GLY A 73 5.50 -24.60 8.46
N GLU A 74 5.51 -25.86 8.93
CA GLU A 74 6.74 -26.57 9.32
C GLU A 74 7.64 -26.83 8.10
N GLN A 75 7.05 -27.25 6.98
CA GLN A 75 7.78 -27.49 5.73
C GLN A 75 8.46 -26.22 5.21
N VAL A 76 7.74 -25.09 5.24
CA VAL A 76 8.27 -23.78 4.83
C VAL A 76 9.41 -23.34 5.75
N LYS A 77 9.28 -23.53 7.07
CA LYS A 77 10.36 -23.21 8.01
C LYS A 77 11.59 -24.09 7.80
N ALA A 78 11.38 -25.37 7.48
CA ALA A 78 12.48 -26.30 7.23
C ALA A 78 13.30 -25.88 6.00
N VAL A 79 12.66 -25.46 4.89
CA VAL A 79 13.39 -24.99 3.70
C VAL A 79 14.05 -23.63 3.90
N GLU A 80 13.45 -22.75 4.72
CA GLU A 80 14.09 -21.50 5.13
C GLU A 80 15.37 -21.77 5.93
N VAL A 81 15.33 -22.69 6.90
CA VAL A 81 16.52 -23.10 7.68
C VAL A 81 17.55 -23.81 6.80
N ALA A 82 17.12 -24.53 5.77
CA ALA A 82 18.01 -25.16 4.78
C ALA A 82 18.73 -24.13 3.88
N GLY A 83 18.38 -22.84 3.96
CA GLY A 83 19.06 -21.77 3.24
C GLY A 83 18.49 -21.52 1.84
N CYS A 84 17.21 -21.84 1.60
CA CYS A 84 16.55 -21.46 0.36
C CYS A 84 16.36 -19.94 0.30
N ASP A 85 16.37 -19.39 -0.91
CA ASP A 85 16.28 -17.95 -1.12
C ASP A 85 14.83 -17.49 -1.04
N TRP A 86 13.96 -18.11 -1.83
CA TRP A 86 12.54 -17.76 -1.99
C TRP A 86 11.65 -18.99 -1.77
N ILE A 87 10.34 -18.77 -1.67
CA ILE A 87 9.33 -19.83 -1.65
C ILE A 87 8.42 -19.67 -2.86
N HIS A 88 8.33 -20.70 -3.69
CA HIS A 88 7.52 -20.66 -4.89
C HIS A 88 6.07 -21.05 -4.59
N VAL A 89 5.13 -20.22 -5.03
CA VAL A 89 3.69 -20.35 -4.76
C VAL A 89 2.90 -20.18 -6.04
N ASP A 90 2.25 -21.26 -6.49
CA ASP A 90 1.31 -21.24 -7.61
C ASP A 90 -0.09 -20.90 -7.11
N VAL A 91 -0.59 -19.71 -7.48
CA VAL A 91 -1.92 -19.23 -7.10
C VAL A 91 -2.94 -19.67 -8.15
N MET A 92 -3.81 -20.58 -7.74
CA MET A 92 -4.97 -21.02 -8.48
C MET A 92 -6.18 -20.16 -8.07
N ASP A 93 -6.54 -19.18 -8.91
CA ASP A 93 -7.50 -18.13 -8.60
C ASP A 93 -8.94 -18.40 -9.09
N GLY A 94 -9.18 -19.56 -9.72
CA GLY A 94 -10.46 -19.91 -10.33
C GLY A 94 -10.73 -19.25 -11.69
N ARG A 95 -9.89 -18.30 -12.14
CA ARG A 95 -10.03 -17.60 -13.42
C ARG A 95 -9.04 -18.11 -14.46
N PHE A 96 -7.76 -18.19 -14.11
CA PHE A 96 -6.71 -18.74 -14.97
C PHE A 96 -6.53 -20.24 -14.75
N VAL A 97 -6.71 -20.68 -13.50
CA VAL A 97 -6.66 -22.09 -13.12
C VAL A 97 -8.00 -22.49 -12.48
N PRO A 98 -8.71 -23.53 -12.97
CA PRO A 98 -10.06 -23.90 -12.51
C PRO A 98 -10.18 -24.32 -11.04
N ASN A 99 -9.07 -24.49 -10.34
CA ASN A 99 -9.02 -24.94 -8.95
C ASN A 99 -8.78 -23.74 -8.02
N ILE A 100 -9.32 -23.77 -6.80
CA ILE A 100 -9.14 -22.68 -5.80
C ILE A 100 -8.35 -23.15 -4.57
N THR A 101 -7.79 -24.36 -4.62
CA THR A 101 -7.13 -24.99 -3.46
C THR A 101 -5.92 -24.23 -2.93
N ILE A 102 -5.17 -23.55 -3.80
CA ILE A 102 -3.99 -22.76 -3.43
C ILE A 102 -4.22 -21.34 -3.94
N GLY A 103 -4.82 -20.51 -3.10
CA GLY A 103 -5.20 -19.14 -3.45
C GLY A 103 -4.50 -18.08 -2.59
N PRO A 104 -4.99 -16.83 -2.62
CA PRO A 104 -4.54 -15.75 -1.75
C PRO A 104 -4.54 -16.12 -0.26
N LEU A 105 -5.48 -16.97 0.17
CA LEU A 105 -5.57 -17.45 1.56
C LEU A 105 -4.31 -18.19 2.02
N VAL A 106 -3.66 -18.95 1.13
CA VAL A 106 -2.41 -19.66 1.46
C VAL A 106 -1.26 -18.67 1.60
N VAL A 107 -1.21 -17.67 0.72
CA VAL A 107 -0.20 -16.59 0.78
C VAL A 107 -0.33 -15.82 2.10
N ASP A 108 -1.55 -15.46 2.49
CA ASP A 108 -1.83 -14.77 3.75
C ASP A 108 -1.44 -15.61 4.96
N ALA A 109 -1.72 -16.92 4.92
CA ALA A 109 -1.34 -17.86 5.98
C ALA A 109 0.17 -18.09 6.09
N LEU A 110 0.90 -18.01 4.97
CA LEU A 110 2.35 -18.20 4.93
C LEU A 110 3.14 -16.96 5.35
N ARG A 111 2.59 -15.75 5.13
CA ARG A 111 3.27 -14.49 5.46
C ARG A 111 3.76 -14.38 6.92
N PRO A 112 3.03 -14.84 7.95
CA PRO A 112 3.53 -14.84 9.32
C PRO A 112 4.53 -15.97 9.63
N VAL A 113 4.66 -16.99 8.76
CA VAL A 113 5.52 -18.16 8.98
C VAL A 113 6.97 -17.91 8.55
N THR A 114 7.16 -17.17 7.45
CA THR A 114 8.48 -16.95 6.86
C THR A 114 8.70 -15.50 6.45
N ASP A 115 9.94 -15.05 6.58
CA ASP A 115 10.37 -13.75 6.08
C ASP A 115 10.83 -13.76 4.62
N LEU A 116 11.03 -14.95 4.03
CA LEU A 116 11.48 -15.09 2.65
C LEU A 116 10.50 -14.45 1.67
N PRO A 117 11.00 -13.96 0.51
CA PRO A 117 10.14 -13.59 -0.61
C PRO A 117 9.27 -14.76 -1.08
N LEU A 118 8.01 -14.47 -1.36
CA LEU A 118 7.09 -15.42 -1.99
C LEU A 118 7.10 -15.14 -3.49
N ASP A 119 7.61 -16.10 -4.26
CA ASP A 119 7.66 -16.08 -5.72
C ASP A 119 6.32 -16.61 -6.24
N VAL A 120 5.42 -15.69 -6.58
CA VAL A 120 4.02 -15.99 -6.91
C VAL A 120 3.81 -16.08 -8.40
N HIS A 121 3.23 -17.19 -8.87
CA HIS A 121 2.86 -17.45 -10.27
C HIS A 121 1.34 -17.71 -10.37
N LEU A 122 0.74 -17.40 -11.53
CA LEU A 122 -0.70 -17.54 -11.82
C LEU A 122 -0.93 -18.51 -12.97
#